data_AF-A0A0P4VT78-F1
#
_entry.id   AF-A0A0P4VT78-F1
#
_cell.length_a   1.000
_cell.length_b   1.000
_cell.length_c   1.000
_cell.angle_alpha   90.00
_cell.angle_beta   90.00
_cell.angle_gamma   90.00
#
_symmetry.space_group_name_H-M   'P 1'
#
loop_
_entity.id
_entity.type
_entity.pdbx_description
1 polymer ?
#
loop_
_entity_poly.entity_id
_entity_poly.type
_entity_poly.pdbx_seq_one_letter_code
_entity_poly.pdbx_strand_id
1 'polypeptide(L)'
;YRQLHESFMQNHNGTSVWENITVITPGPVLVYFIGLIQFYLFQGKSRNKWEHAVSFIIQFICFIYFLILNFTVLSYYIYIHVILLLIAYFSILFCYLKNTSKEFFILPRKRIEPRPYFTYFRSIVSIMTSICILAVDFHIFPRRYAKTETFGYGLMDTGVGFYIIANGIVIKQNHPQNDLIKSIRSSLPLIFLGIIRCASLETLDYQRHITEYGVHWNFFFTLAFVKLISSLLIYNYPRSVTGMAILTALSHQMLLYFVTEQWIITDSPRSNIVSANKEGLTSLPGYISLYLFGVAIGKFLNKRHVRLIDDVRHGLNAFFWALILLIFTLFLQLLFNVSRRLANLTYITWMLTMSLYGISLSIFSEIALRMSLRINREDLELFTPSILN
;
A
#
# COMPACT_ATOMS: atom_id res chain seq x y z
N TYR A 1 16.17 27.13 -14.55
CA TYR A 1 15.20 26.47 -13.64
C TYR A 1 14.84 25.06 -14.12
N ARG A 2 14.24 24.91 -15.31
CA ARG A 2 13.85 23.60 -15.91
C ARG A 2 14.97 22.53 -15.93
N GLN A 3 16.12 22.84 -16.52
CA GLN A 3 17.27 21.93 -16.57
C GLN A 3 17.86 21.60 -15.19
N LEU A 4 17.75 22.54 -14.23
CA LEU A 4 18.25 22.39 -12.87
C LEU A 4 17.35 21.46 -12.05
N HIS A 5 16.04 21.51 -12.31
CA HIS A 5 15.06 20.55 -11.78
C HIS A 5 15.25 19.15 -12.40
N GLU A 6 15.54 19.07 -13.70
CA GLU A 6 15.83 17.80 -14.38
C GLU A 6 17.10 17.13 -13.83
N SER A 7 18.21 17.86 -13.73
CA SER A 7 19.45 17.33 -13.15
C SER A 7 19.28 16.91 -11.68
N PHE A 8 18.34 17.55 -10.97
CA PHE A 8 18.04 17.24 -9.58
C PHE A 8 17.20 15.94 -9.41
N MET A 9 16.53 15.48 -10.47
CA MET A 9 15.67 14.29 -10.47
C MET A 9 16.33 13.05 -11.09
N GLN A 10 17.60 13.11 -11.50
CA GLN A 10 18.31 12.02 -12.19
C GLN A 10 19.19 11.17 -11.25
N ASN A 11 19.47 9.92 -11.67
CA ASN A 11 20.43 8.97 -11.09
C ASN A 11 20.14 8.52 -9.64
N HIS A 12 18.87 8.38 -9.27
CA HIS A 12 18.50 7.88 -7.93
C HIS A 12 18.53 6.35 -7.88
N ASN A 13 19.50 5.79 -7.13
CA ASN A 13 19.63 4.34 -6.90
C ASN A 13 18.78 3.83 -5.72
N GLY A 14 17.92 4.68 -5.14
CA GLY A 14 17.02 4.35 -4.04
C GLY A 14 17.72 4.21 -2.68
N THR A 15 17.05 3.52 -1.75
CA THR A 15 17.54 3.18 -0.41
C THR A 15 17.75 1.67 -0.25
N SER A 16 17.94 1.22 0.99
CA SER A 16 17.83 -0.19 1.35
C SER A 16 16.39 -0.63 1.59
N VAL A 17 16.14 -1.93 1.51
CA VAL A 17 14.86 -2.55 1.91
C VAL A 17 14.52 -2.21 3.36
N TRP A 18 15.52 -2.26 4.24
CA TRP A 18 15.38 -1.99 5.67
C TRP A 18 14.90 -0.58 5.95
N GLU A 19 15.42 0.39 5.20
CA GLU A 19 14.99 1.78 5.32
C GLU A 19 13.53 1.95 4.87
N ASN A 20 13.10 1.30 3.79
CA ASN A 20 11.70 1.38 3.38
C ASN A 20 10.76 0.72 4.41
N ILE A 21 11.16 -0.40 5.01
CA ILE A 21 10.41 -1.02 6.12
C ILE A 21 10.25 -0.04 7.27
N THR A 22 11.35 0.58 7.72
CA THR A 22 11.33 1.51 8.87
C THR A 22 10.56 2.78 8.57
N VAL A 23 10.61 3.30 7.34
CA VAL A 23 9.85 4.48 6.91
C VAL A 23 8.34 4.24 6.93
N ILE A 24 7.89 3.01 6.65
CA ILE A 24 6.46 2.67 6.61
C ILE A 24 5.91 2.28 7.99
N THR A 25 6.76 1.81 8.91
CA THR A 25 6.36 1.40 10.27
C THR A 25 5.52 2.44 11.03
N PRO A 26 5.84 3.76 11.02
CA PRO A 26 5.10 4.73 11.79
C PRO A 26 3.64 4.87 11.38
N GLY A 27 3.30 4.69 10.09
CA GLY A 27 1.93 4.87 9.60
C GLY A 27 0.89 4.09 10.43
N PRO A 28 0.96 2.75 10.49
CA PRO A 28 0.05 1.95 11.30
C PRO A 28 0.16 2.22 12.80
N VAL A 29 1.38 2.41 13.32
CA VAL A 29 1.63 2.59 14.76
C VAL A 29 1.03 3.92 15.27
N LEU A 30 1.07 4.98 14.46
CA LEU A 30 0.46 6.27 14.80
C LEU A 30 -1.06 6.19 14.93
N VAL A 31 -1.72 5.29 14.20
CA VAL A 31 -3.17 5.07 14.37
C VAL A 31 -3.51 4.70 15.82
N TYR A 32 -2.65 3.91 16.48
CA TYR A 32 -2.83 3.57 17.89
C TYR A 32 -2.71 4.81 18.79
N PHE A 33 -1.64 5.59 18.65
CA PHE A 33 -1.42 6.79 19.46
C PHE A 33 -2.50 7.84 19.27
N ILE A 34 -2.95 8.05 18.03
CA ILE A 34 -4.01 9.01 17.72
C ILE A 34 -5.36 8.55 18.26
N GLY A 35 -5.66 7.25 18.19
CA GLY A 35 -6.84 6.67 18.83
C GLY A 35 -6.82 6.85 20.36
N LEU A 36 -5.65 6.72 20.99
CA LEU A 36 -5.50 7.01 22.42
C LEU A 36 -5.74 8.49 22.73
N ILE A 37 -5.14 9.41 21.96
CA ILE A 37 -5.33 10.86 22.13
C ILE A 37 -6.82 11.20 22.04
N GLN A 38 -7.52 10.68 21.04
CA GLN A 38 -8.97 10.86 20.89
C GLN A 38 -9.72 10.38 22.13
N PHE A 39 -9.40 9.20 22.63
CA PHE A 39 -10.06 8.65 23.82
C PHE A 39 -9.87 9.54 25.04
N TYR A 40 -8.65 10.02 25.29
CA TYR A 40 -8.37 10.88 26.45
C TYR A 40 -8.98 12.28 26.33
N LEU A 41 -9.01 12.87 25.12
CA LEU A 41 -9.59 14.19 24.90
C LEU A 41 -11.13 14.20 25.00
N PHE A 42 -11.81 13.14 24.54
CA PHE A 42 -13.27 13.09 24.43
C PHE A 42 -13.93 11.99 25.27
N GLN A 43 -13.18 11.35 26.17
CA GLN A 43 -13.64 10.24 27.02
C GLN A 43 -14.38 9.13 26.26
N GLY A 44 -14.02 8.92 24.99
CA GLY A 44 -14.66 7.93 24.12
C GLY A 44 -16.10 8.22 23.69
N LYS A 45 -16.65 9.40 24.04
CA LYS A 45 -18.00 9.83 23.63
C LYS A 45 -17.94 11.32 23.29
N SER A 46 -17.82 11.63 22.01
CA SER A 46 -18.14 12.97 21.56
C SER A 46 -19.65 13.15 21.66
N ARG A 47 -20.09 14.06 22.52
CA ARG A 47 -21.50 14.25 22.86
C ARG A 47 -22.23 15.06 21.78
N ASN A 48 -21.48 15.90 21.07
CA ASN A 48 -22.01 16.84 20.07
C ASN A 48 -21.27 16.73 18.73
N LYS A 49 -21.93 17.11 17.62
CA LYS A 49 -21.31 17.12 16.27
C LYS A 49 -20.04 17.97 16.20
N TRP A 50 -19.98 19.06 16.98
CA TRP A 50 -18.81 19.93 17.06
C TRP A 50 -17.60 19.24 17.69
N GLU A 51 -17.78 18.50 18.78
CA GLU A 51 -16.72 17.72 19.42
C GLU A 51 -16.17 16.66 18.46
N HIS A 52 -17.04 16.00 17.68
CA HIS A 52 -16.62 15.06 16.63
C HIS A 52 -15.79 15.74 15.56
N ALA A 53 -16.21 16.91 15.07
CA ALA A 53 -15.48 17.65 14.04
C ALA A 53 -14.11 18.11 14.55
N VAL A 54 -14.04 18.66 15.76
CA VAL A 54 -12.78 19.09 16.40
C VAL A 54 -11.86 17.89 16.61
N SER A 55 -12.39 16.78 17.12
CA SER A 55 -11.64 15.54 17.30
C SER A 55 -11.03 15.05 15.99
N PHE A 56 -11.83 14.99 14.93
CA PHE A 56 -11.35 14.59 13.61
C PHE A 56 -10.25 15.52 13.09
N ILE A 57 -10.43 16.84 13.20
CA ILE A 57 -9.44 17.82 12.74
C ILE A 57 -8.11 17.65 13.48
N ILE A 58 -8.15 17.50 14.82
CA ILE A 58 -6.95 17.28 15.63
C ILE A 58 -6.25 16.00 15.18
N GLN A 59 -6.99 14.90 15.05
CA GLN A 59 -6.43 13.62 14.63
C GLN A 59 -5.80 13.70 13.23
N PHE A 60 -6.51 14.33 12.28
CA PHE A 60 -6.05 14.50 10.91
C PHE A 60 -4.76 15.33 10.85
N ILE A 61 -4.73 16.47 11.55
CA ILE A 61 -3.56 17.34 11.62
C ILE A 61 -2.40 16.60 12.29
N CYS A 62 -2.60 15.97 13.45
CA CYS A 62 -1.54 15.24 14.14
C CYS A 62 -0.98 14.08 13.28
N PHE A 63 -1.85 13.32 12.60
CA PHE A 63 -1.42 12.22 11.75
C PHE A 63 -0.61 12.70 10.55
N ILE A 64 -1.14 13.68 9.82
CA ILE A 64 -0.47 14.21 8.62
C ILE A 64 0.81 14.94 8.99
N TYR A 65 0.79 15.76 10.03
CA TYR A 65 1.97 16.48 10.49
C TYR A 65 3.11 15.53 10.84
N PHE A 66 2.82 14.47 11.59
CA PHE A 66 3.84 13.47 11.93
C PHE A 66 4.35 12.75 10.67
N LEU A 67 3.46 12.35 9.75
CA LEU A 67 3.90 11.69 8.52
C LEU A 67 4.74 12.61 7.62
N ILE A 68 4.40 13.89 7.52
CA ILE A 68 5.24 14.87 6.83
C ILE A 68 6.62 14.93 7.47
N LEU A 69 6.70 15.05 8.79
CA LEU A 69 7.99 15.04 9.50
C LEU A 69 8.77 13.75 9.27
N ASN A 70 8.09 12.59 9.29
CA ASN A 70 8.68 11.28 9.04
C ASN A 70 9.35 11.19 7.65
N PHE A 71 8.69 11.70 6.60
CA PHE A 71 9.23 11.65 5.23
C PHE A 71 10.21 12.79 4.90
N THR A 72 10.38 13.78 5.77
CA THR A 72 11.20 14.98 5.50
C THR A 72 12.35 15.15 6.48
N VAL A 73 12.11 15.69 7.67
CA VAL A 73 13.17 16.04 8.63
C VAL A 73 13.64 14.80 9.41
N LEU A 74 12.72 13.95 9.84
CA LEU A 74 13.03 12.78 10.67
C LEU A 74 13.62 11.61 9.88
N SER A 75 13.61 11.66 8.55
CA SER A 75 14.21 10.63 7.70
C SER A 75 15.71 10.46 7.95
N TYR A 76 16.43 11.51 8.34
CA TYR A 76 17.86 11.41 8.70
C TYR A 76 18.10 10.63 10.00
N TYR A 77 17.09 10.60 10.87
CA TYR A 77 17.10 9.88 12.15
C TYR A 77 16.07 8.75 12.16
N ILE A 78 15.85 8.11 11.00
CA ILE A 78 14.72 7.21 10.79
C ILE A 78 14.72 6.07 11.82
N TYR A 79 15.87 5.42 12.02
CA TYR A 79 15.99 4.29 12.96
C TYR A 79 15.72 4.71 14.40
N ILE A 80 16.25 5.86 14.83
CA ILE A 80 16.14 6.33 16.22
C ILE A 80 14.67 6.61 16.57
N HIS A 81 13.99 7.45 15.79
CA HIS A 81 12.64 7.84 16.14
C HIS A 81 11.62 6.69 15.97
N VAL A 82 11.84 5.75 15.02
CA VAL A 82 11.01 4.54 14.93
C VAL A 82 11.24 3.60 16.12
N ILE A 83 12.47 3.42 16.58
CA ILE A 83 12.76 2.64 17.79
C ILE A 83 12.07 3.28 19.00
N LEU A 84 12.18 4.60 19.18
CA LEU A 84 11.49 5.32 20.26
C LEU A 84 9.96 5.17 20.18
N LEU A 85 9.40 5.28 18.97
CA LEU A 85 7.96 5.09 18.73
C LEU A 85 7.51 3.66 19.09
N LEU A 86 8.29 2.64 18.72
CA LEU A 86 7.99 1.25 19.05
C LEU A 86 8.14 0.98 20.55
N ILE A 87 9.17 1.53 21.21
CA ILE A 87 9.32 1.41 22.67
C ILE A 87 8.12 2.02 23.38
N ALA A 88 7.67 3.22 22.97
CA ALA A 88 6.47 3.85 23.50
C ALA A 88 5.21 3.02 23.22
N TYR A 89 5.09 2.43 22.03
CA TYR A 89 3.97 1.57 21.68
C TYR A 89 3.91 0.34 22.58
N PHE A 90 5.03 -0.38 22.72
CA PHE A 90 5.10 -1.60 23.51
C PHE A 90 5.01 -1.35 25.02
N SER A 91 5.54 -0.24 25.54
CA SER A 91 5.45 0.10 26.96
C SER A 91 4.00 0.35 27.37
N ILE A 92 3.26 1.15 26.60
CA ILE A 92 1.84 1.40 26.83
C ILE A 92 1.05 0.10 26.67
N LEU A 93 1.32 -0.67 25.61
CA LEU A 93 0.67 -1.96 25.38
C LEU A 93 0.86 -2.92 26.57
N PHE A 94 2.09 -2.99 27.12
CA PHE A 94 2.42 -3.85 28.25
C PHE A 94 1.64 -3.46 29.51
N CYS A 95 1.51 -2.16 29.81
CA CYS A 95 0.69 -1.66 30.92
C CYS A 95 -0.77 -2.13 30.81
N TYR A 96 -1.35 -2.08 29.61
CA TYR A 96 -2.73 -2.53 29.39
C TYR A 96 -2.87 -4.06 29.37
N LEU A 97 -1.90 -4.79 28.81
CA LEU A 97 -1.90 -6.26 28.80
C LEU A 97 -1.93 -6.83 30.22
N LYS A 98 -1.17 -6.26 31.15
CA LYS A 98 -1.14 -6.68 32.57
C LYS A 98 -2.53 -6.61 33.22
N ASN A 99 -3.35 -5.64 32.81
CA ASN A 99 -4.68 -5.37 33.37
C ASN A 99 -5.83 -5.97 32.53
N THR A 100 -5.52 -6.81 31.54
CA THR A 100 -6.51 -7.41 30.63
C THR A 100 -6.77 -8.86 31.00
N SER A 101 -8.05 -9.23 31.16
CA SER A 101 -8.43 -10.62 31.42
C SER A 101 -8.31 -11.47 30.14
N LYS A 102 -8.05 -12.78 30.30
CA LYS A 102 -7.99 -13.72 29.16
C LYS A 102 -9.31 -13.78 28.38
N GLU A 103 -10.43 -13.50 29.05
CA GLU A 103 -11.78 -13.48 28.46
C GLU A 103 -11.90 -12.44 27.33
N PHE A 104 -11.16 -11.34 27.40
CA PHE A 104 -11.16 -10.30 26.37
C PHE A 104 -10.85 -10.88 24.98
N PHE A 105 -9.88 -11.79 24.88
CA PHE A 105 -9.47 -12.36 23.59
C PHE A 105 -10.48 -13.37 23.02
N ILE A 106 -11.40 -13.87 23.85
CA ILE A 106 -12.41 -14.86 23.46
C ILE A 106 -13.68 -14.18 22.93
N LEU A 107 -13.84 -12.87 23.17
CA LEU A 107 -15.02 -12.12 22.76
C LEU A 107 -15.29 -12.23 21.25
N PRO A 108 -16.55 -12.51 20.85
CA PRO A 108 -16.94 -12.56 19.45
C PRO A 108 -16.94 -11.15 18.85
N ARG A 109 -16.38 -11.00 17.64
CA ARG A 109 -16.34 -9.71 16.93
C ARG A 109 -17.59 -9.51 16.06
N LYS A 110 -18.17 -8.29 16.07
CA LYS A 110 -19.19 -7.89 15.09
C LYS A 110 -18.55 -7.76 13.71
N ARG A 111 -19.26 -8.23 12.68
CA ARG A 111 -18.82 -8.09 11.28
C ARG A 111 -19.00 -6.65 10.83
N ILE A 112 -17.90 -5.89 10.83
CA ILE A 112 -17.81 -4.58 10.15
C ILE A 112 -17.10 -4.84 8.82
N GLU A 113 -17.75 -4.50 7.70
CA GLU A 113 -17.19 -4.65 6.37
C GLU A 113 -17.09 -3.30 5.64
N PRO A 114 -15.92 -2.93 5.07
CA PRO A 114 -14.64 -3.64 5.16
C PRO A 114 -14.09 -3.66 6.60
N ARG A 115 -13.23 -4.64 6.91
CA ARG A 115 -12.62 -4.73 8.24
C ARG A 115 -11.76 -3.48 8.52
N PRO A 116 -11.83 -2.87 9.72
CA PRO A 116 -11.16 -1.60 10.01
C PRO A 116 -9.66 -1.57 9.68
N TYR A 117 -8.90 -2.64 9.99
CA TYR A 117 -7.48 -2.70 9.62
C TYR A 117 -7.20 -2.63 8.11
N PHE A 118 -8.12 -3.07 7.24
CA PHE A 118 -7.97 -2.86 5.80
C PHE A 118 -8.20 -1.40 5.43
N THR A 119 -9.15 -0.76 6.08
CA THR A 119 -9.38 0.67 5.94
C THR A 119 -8.15 1.45 6.38
N TYR A 120 -7.56 1.16 7.55
CA TYR A 120 -6.31 1.76 8.01
C TYR A 120 -5.20 1.62 6.97
N PHE A 121 -4.91 0.40 6.54
CA PHE A 121 -3.86 0.15 5.54
C PHE A 121 -4.07 0.96 4.25
N ARG A 122 -5.28 0.92 3.67
CA ARG A 122 -5.58 1.62 2.40
C ARG A 122 -5.42 3.12 2.52
N SER A 123 -5.80 3.68 3.66
CA SER A 123 -5.78 5.12 3.83
C SER A 123 -4.42 5.65 4.24
N ILE A 124 -3.65 4.88 5.03
CA ILE A 124 -2.23 5.15 5.28
C ILE A 124 -1.50 5.20 3.92
N VAL A 125 -1.67 4.19 3.07
CA VAL A 125 -1.09 4.16 1.72
C VAL A 125 -1.48 5.41 0.92
N SER A 126 -2.75 5.82 0.99
CA SER A 126 -3.25 6.99 0.24
C SER A 126 -2.65 8.31 0.73
N ILE A 127 -2.60 8.50 2.06
CA ILE A 127 -2.02 9.69 2.70
C ILE A 127 -0.51 9.75 2.45
N MET A 128 0.20 8.65 2.69
CA MET A 128 1.64 8.55 2.42
C MET A 128 1.97 8.87 0.96
N THR A 129 1.21 8.31 0.03
CA THR A 129 1.43 8.58 -1.40
C THR A 129 1.18 10.04 -1.74
N SER A 130 0.11 10.64 -1.19
CA SER A 130 -0.19 12.05 -1.42
C SER A 130 0.92 12.96 -0.88
N ILE A 131 1.42 12.66 0.32
CA ILE A 131 2.55 13.39 0.91
C ILE A 131 3.80 13.22 0.04
N CYS A 132 4.16 12.01 -0.38
CA CYS A 132 5.36 11.78 -1.20
C CYS A 132 5.27 12.44 -2.58
N ILE A 133 4.10 12.41 -3.23
CA ILE A 133 3.88 13.09 -4.53
C ILE A 133 4.09 14.59 -4.39
N LEU A 134 3.61 15.21 -3.31
CA LEU A 134 3.82 16.64 -3.09
C LEU A 134 5.26 16.93 -2.64
N ALA A 135 5.80 16.14 -1.71
CA ALA A 135 7.08 16.39 -1.07
C ALA A 135 8.26 16.28 -2.04
N VAL A 136 8.18 15.41 -3.07
CA VAL A 136 9.29 15.20 -4.01
C VAL A 136 9.72 16.48 -4.75
N ASP A 137 8.83 17.46 -4.90
CA ASP A 137 9.16 18.73 -5.55
C ASP A 137 9.97 19.68 -4.64
N PHE A 138 10.04 19.40 -3.34
CA PHE A 138 10.73 20.24 -2.35
C PHE A 138 12.10 19.69 -1.96
N HIS A 139 13.08 20.57 -1.77
CA HIS A 139 14.45 20.19 -1.37
C HIS A 139 14.53 19.45 -0.02
N ILE A 140 13.55 19.65 0.87
CA ILE A 140 13.49 18.99 2.18
C ILE A 140 13.21 17.48 2.07
N PHE A 141 12.66 17.02 0.96
CA PHE A 141 12.40 15.60 0.75
C PHE A 141 13.69 14.87 0.34
N PRO A 142 14.11 13.81 1.08
CA PRO A 142 15.31 13.06 0.77
C PRO A 142 15.21 12.41 -0.61
N ARG A 143 16.17 12.73 -1.48
CA ARG A 143 16.20 12.22 -2.87
C ARG A 143 16.29 10.70 -2.96
N ARG A 144 16.88 10.06 -1.95
CA ARG A 144 16.93 8.59 -1.85
C ARG A 144 15.54 7.93 -1.79
N TYR A 145 14.51 8.63 -1.31
CA TYR A 145 13.13 8.16 -1.31
C TYR A 145 12.41 8.36 -2.64
N ALA A 146 13.01 9.13 -3.56
CA ALA A 146 12.46 9.33 -4.89
C ALA A 146 12.42 8.02 -5.67
N LYS A 147 11.70 8.08 -6.78
CA LYS A 147 11.59 7.00 -7.76
C LYS A 147 12.96 6.58 -8.26
N THR A 148 13.22 5.28 -8.29
CA THR A 148 14.40 4.74 -8.98
C THR A 148 14.21 4.76 -10.49
N GLU A 149 15.29 4.93 -11.23
CA GLU A 149 15.23 5.01 -12.70
C GLU A 149 15.07 3.63 -13.35
N THR A 150 15.92 2.68 -12.98
CA THR A 150 15.93 1.33 -13.56
C THR A 150 15.83 0.27 -12.46
N PHE A 151 16.72 0.32 -11.48
CA PHE A 151 16.80 -0.65 -10.40
C PHE A 151 17.02 0.01 -9.04
N GLY A 152 16.55 -0.65 -7.99
CA GLY A 152 16.75 -0.23 -6.60
C GLY A 152 15.45 -0.18 -5.80
N TYR A 153 15.55 0.31 -4.57
CA TYR A 153 14.43 0.39 -3.63
C TYR A 153 14.09 1.84 -3.30
N GLY A 154 13.26 2.51 -4.10
CA GLY A 154 12.73 3.83 -3.75
C GLY A 154 11.46 3.73 -2.90
N LEU A 155 11.28 4.63 -1.92
CA LEU A 155 10.01 4.71 -1.19
C LEU A 155 8.85 4.99 -2.15
N MET A 156 9.03 5.92 -3.10
CA MET A 156 8.01 6.22 -4.12
C MET A 156 7.72 5.05 -5.07
N ASP A 157 8.63 4.07 -5.18
CA ASP A 157 8.39 2.86 -5.98
C ASP A 157 7.33 1.96 -5.34
N THR A 158 7.16 2.05 -4.01
CA THR A 158 6.17 1.25 -3.30
C THR A 158 4.73 1.67 -3.58
N GLY A 159 4.50 2.94 -3.95
CA GLY A 159 3.16 3.51 -4.06
C GLY A 159 2.25 2.75 -5.03
N VAL A 160 2.74 2.47 -6.24
CA VAL A 160 1.99 1.76 -7.28
C VAL A 160 1.61 0.35 -6.82
N GLY A 161 2.57 -0.41 -6.28
CA GLY A 161 2.32 -1.76 -5.79
C GLY A 161 1.33 -1.78 -4.62
N PHE A 162 1.44 -0.82 -3.69
CA PHE A 162 0.51 -0.69 -2.57
C PHE A 162 -0.90 -0.38 -3.05
N TYR A 163 -1.08 0.56 -3.98
CA TYR A 163 -2.40 0.86 -4.53
C TYR A 163 -3.04 -0.35 -5.21
N ILE A 164 -2.27 -1.13 -5.95
CA ILE A 164 -2.78 -2.31 -6.64
C ILE A 164 -3.23 -3.38 -5.62
N ILE A 165 -2.39 -3.69 -4.63
CA ILE A 165 -2.73 -4.64 -3.56
C ILE A 165 -3.92 -4.13 -2.73
N ALA A 166 -3.92 -2.86 -2.33
CA ALA A 166 -4.99 -2.19 -1.60
C ALA A 166 -6.35 -2.30 -2.31
N ASN A 167 -6.36 -2.16 -3.63
CA ASN A 167 -7.56 -2.34 -4.46
C ASN A 167 -7.99 -3.81 -4.56
N GLY A 168 -7.04 -4.75 -4.64
CA GLY A 168 -7.31 -6.18 -4.68
C GLY A 168 -7.91 -6.73 -3.37
N ILE A 169 -7.39 -6.30 -2.22
CA ILE A 169 -7.75 -6.82 -0.88
C ILE A 169 -9.25 -6.70 -0.55
N VAL A 170 -9.93 -5.68 -1.09
CA VAL A 170 -11.33 -5.40 -0.77
C VAL A 170 -12.32 -6.14 -1.69
N ILE A 171 -11.84 -6.87 -2.69
CA ILE A 171 -12.71 -7.63 -3.59
C ILE A 171 -13.32 -8.81 -2.85
N LYS A 172 -14.64 -8.91 -2.95
CA LYS A 172 -15.41 -10.06 -2.48
C LYS A 172 -15.73 -10.92 -3.70
N GLN A 173 -15.58 -12.24 -3.59
CA GLN A 173 -15.86 -13.19 -4.68
C GLN A 173 -17.23 -13.85 -4.48
N ASN A 174 -18.24 -13.05 -4.11
CA ASN A 174 -19.56 -13.58 -3.76
C ASN A 174 -20.46 -13.70 -5.00
N HIS A 175 -20.34 -12.79 -5.97
CA HIS A 175 -21.21 -12.73 -7.15
C HIS A 175 -20.37 -12.37 -8.40
N PRO A 176 -19.72 -13.36 -9.04
CA PRO A 176 -18.67 -13.11 -10.03
C PRO A 176 -19.11 -12.23 -11.20
N GLN A 177 -20.37 -12.38 -11.67
CA GLN A 177 -20.91 -11.55 -12.75
C GLN A 177 -21.13 -10.09 -12.34
N ASN A 178 -21.72 -9.85 -11.16
CA ASN A 178 -21.93 -8.50 -10.64
C ASN A 178 -20.59 -7.83 -10.30
N ASP A 179 -19.63 -8.61 -9.80
CA ASP A 179 -18.28 -8.15 -9.48
C ASP A 179 -17.51 -7.74 -10.75
N LEU A 180 -17.69 -8.47 -11.87
CA LEU A 180 -17.16 -8.11 -13.19
C LEU A 180 -17.77 -6.80 -13.71
N ILE A 181 -19.10 -6.67 -13.72
CA ILE A 181 -19.80 -5.45 -14.17
C ILE A 181 -19.38 -4.25 -13.33
N LYS A 182 -19.29 -4.43 -12.00
CA LYS A 182 -18.81 -3.38 -11.09
C LYS A 182 -17.36 -3.00 -11.40
N SER A 183 -16.51 -3.98 -11.72
CA SER A 183 -15.12 -3.73 -12.09
C SER A 183 -15.01 -2.92 -13.37
N ILE A 184 -15.79 -3.27 -14.41
CA ILE A 184 -15.88 -2.50 -15.66
C ILE A 184 -16.34 -1.07 -15.38
N ARG A 185 -17.46 -0.89 -14.68
CA ARG A 185 -18.02 0.42 -14.37
C ARG A 185 -17.03 1.30 -13.59
N SER A 186 -16.29 0.71 -12.66
CA SER A 186 -15.32 1.45 -11.84
C SER A 186 -13.94 1.61 -12.48
N SER A 187 -13.70 0.99 -13.65
CA SER A 187 -12.53 1.28 -14.49
C SER A 187 -12.78 2.45 -15.46
N LEU A 188 -14.04 2.77 -15.80
CA LEU A 188 -14.37 3.89 -16.71
C LEU A 188 -13.83 5.25 -16.22
N PRO A 189 -14.00 5.65 -14.93
CA PRO A 189 -13.45 6.91 -14.45
C PRO A 189 -11.91 6.96 -14.53
N LEU A 190 -11.24 5.81 -14.37
CA LEU A 190 -9.78 5.72 -14.49
C LEU A 190 -9.31 5.93 -15.92
N ILE A 191 -10.01 5.31 -16.88
CA ILE A 191 -9.71 5.51 -18.31
C ILE A 191 -9.90 6.97 -18.68
N PHE A 192 -11.00 7.59 -18.25
CA PHE A 192 -11.26 9.01 -18.48
C PHE A 192 -10.18 9.92 -17.88
N LEU A 193 -9.77 9.65 -16.63
CA LEU A 193 -8.69 10.39 -15.98
C LEU A 193 -7.33 10.18 -16.66
N GLY A 194 -7.09 8.98 -17.21
CA GLY A 194 -5.94 8.67 -18.05
C GLY A 194 -5.91 9.50 -19.33
N ILE A 195 -7.05 9.66 -20.01
CA ILE A 195 -7.18 10.50 -21.20
C ILE A 195 -6.94 11.97 -20.86
N ILE A 196 -7.57 12.48 -19.80
CA ILE A 196 -7.34 13.86 -19.32
C ILE A 196 -5.86 14.09 -19.05
N ARG A 197 -5.19 13.19 -18.34
CA ARG A 197 -3.76 13.33 -18.04
C ARG A 197 -2.92 13.42 -19.32
N CYS A 198 -3.19 12.58 -20.32
CA CYS A 198 -2.46 12.64 -21.58
C CYS A 198 -2.69 13.97 -22.29
N ALA A 199 -3.94 14.42 -22.37
CA ALA A 199 -4.27 15.71 -22.96
C ALA A 199 -3.62 16.88 -22.21
N SER A 200 -3.66 16.89 -20.88
CA SER A 200 -3.04 17.94 -20.06
C SER A 200 -1.52 17.99 -20.22
N LEU A 201 -0.84 16.85 -20.31
CA LEU A 201 0.61 16.82 -20.53
C LEU A 201 1.01 17.26 -21.94
N GLU A 202 0.10 17.17 -22.90
CA GLU A 202 0.30 17.65 -24.27
C GLU A 202 0.04 19.14 -24.38
N THR A 203 -1.00 19.66 -23.73
CA THR A 203 -1.33 21.09 -23.76
C THR A 203 -0.40 21.96 -22.90
N LEU A 204 0.12 21.42 -21.79
CA LEU A 204 0.97 22.17 -20.84
C LEU A 204 2.48 22.06 -21.13
N ASP A 205 2.87 21.33 -22.18
CA ASP A 205 4.27 21.01 -22.53
C ASP A 205 5.13 20.59 -21.32
N TYR A 206 4.50 19.84 -20.40
CA TYR A 206 5.11 19.39 -19.16
C TYR A 206 6.02 18.18 -19.42
N GLN A 207 7.11 18.06 -18.65
CA GLN A 207 8.08 16.97 -18.80
C GLN A 207 7.41 15.60 -18.68
N ARG A 208 7.57 14.77 -19.71
CA ARG A 208 7.13 13.38 -19.71
C ARG A 208 8.30 12.49 -19.33
N HIS A 209 8.23 11.84 -18.17
CA HIS A 209 9.14 10.74 -17.86
C HIS A 209 8.72 9.50 -18.66
N ILE A 210 9.14 9.46 -19.92
CA ILE A 210 8.79 8.40 -20.88
C ILE A 210 9.22 7.02 -20.35
N THR A 211 10.31 6.97 -19.57
CA THR A 211 10.83 5.76 -18.95
C THR A 211 9.92 5.16 -17.87
N GLU A 212 8.91 5.88 -17.36
CA GLU A 212 8.00 5.32 -16.35
C GLU A 212 6.93 4.40 -16.95
N TYR A 213 6.25 4.85 -18.00
CA TYR A 213 5.12 4.13 -18.59
C TYR A 213 5.12 4.14 -20.13
N GLY A 214 5.84 5.08 -20.74
CA GLY A 214 5.81 5.32 -22.18
C GLY A 214 5.31 6.70 -22.55
N VAL A 215 5.08 6.90 -23.85
CA VAL A 215 4.72 8.21 -24.42
C VAL A 215 3.27 8.60 -24.15
N HIS A 216 2.34 7.65 -24.30
CA HIS A 216 0.90 7.86 -24.17
C HIS A 216 0.28 7.07 -23.00
N TRP A 217 1.02 6.13 -22.42
CA TRP A 217 0.56 5.32 -21.31
C TRP A 217 0.83 5.99 -19.97
N ASN A 218 -0.05 5.76 -19.00
CA ASN A 218 0.11 6.28 -17.65
C ASN A 218 -0.48 5.32 -16.61
N PHE A 219 -0.26 5.62 -15.34
CA PHE A 219 -0.70 4.79 -14.23
C PHE A 219 -2.22 4.53 -14.19
N PHE A 220 -3.05 5.49 -14.60
CA PHE A 220 -4.51 5.29 -14.61
C PHE A 220 -4.93 4.23 -15.63
N PHE A 221 -4.30 4.21 -16.81
CA PHE A 221 -4.50 3.13 -17.77
C PHE A 221 -4.01 1.79 -17.21
N THR A 222 -2.80 1.74 -16.64
CA THR A 222 -2.29 0.51 -15.97
C THR A 222 -3.30 -0.01 -14.95
N LEU A 223 -3.81 0.84 -14.06
CA LEU A 223 -4.75 0.43 -13.03
C LEU A 223 -6.09 -0.05 -13.62
N ALA A 224 -6.60 0.62 -14.66
CA ALA A 224 -7.83 0.22 -15.34
C ALA A 224 -7.69 -1.15 -16.01
N PHE A 225 -6.62 -1.38 -16.78
CA PHE A 225 -6.39 -2.65 -17.47
C PHE A 225 -6.08 -3.79 -16.49
N VAL A 226 -5.27 -3.55 -15.46
CA VAL A 226 -5.02 -4.52 -14.38
C VAL A 226 -6.34 -4.97 -13.75
N LYS A 227 -7.22 -4.03 -13.42
CA LYS A 227 -8.53 -4.34 -12.83
C LYS A 227 -9.44 -5.11 -13.78
N LEU A 228 -9.53 -4.72 -15.04
CA LEU A 228 -10.35 -5.40 -16.05
C LEU A 228 -9.87 -6.84 -16.27
N ILE A 229 -8.58 -7.02 -16.58
CA ILE A 229 -8.01 -8.34 -16.88
C ILE A 229 -8.09 -9.24 -15.64
N SER A 230 -7.76 -8.72 -14.46
CA SER A 230 -7.84 -9.50 -13.22
C SER A 230 -9.28 -9.90 -12.89
N SER A 231 -10.26 -9.02 -13.12
CA SER A 231 -11.68 -9.36 -12.92
C SER A 231 -12.17 -10.45 -13.87
N LEU A 232 -11.69 -10.46 -15.13
CA LEU A 232 -11.95 -11.51 -16.10
C LEU A 232 -11.34 -12.86 -15.65
N LEU A 233 -10.08 -12.84 -15.19
CA LEU A 233 -9.40 -14.03 -14.68
C LEU A 233 -10.12 -14.62 -13.45
N ILE A 234 -10.53 -13.76 -12.52
CA ILE A 234 -11.29 -14.17 -11.32
C ILE A 234 -12.67 -14.73 -11.70
N TYR A 235 -13.34 -14.14 -12.69
CA TYR A 235 -14.63 -14.62 -13.19
C TYR A 235 -14.51 -16.04 -13.75
N ASN A 236 -13.49 -16.31 -14.57
CA ASN A 236 -13.28 -17.62 -15.19
C ASN A 236 -12.76 -18.66 -14.19
N TYR A 237 -11.93 -18.26 -13.22
CA TYR A 237 -11.24 -19.17 -12.30
C TYR A 237 -11.33 -18.70 -10.83
N PRO A 238 -12.53 -18.66 -10.21
CA PRO A 238 -12.74 -18.03 -8.91
C PRO A 238 -12.08 -18.78 -7.73
N ARG A 239 -11.81 -20.08 -7.88
CA ARG A 239 -11.26 -20.92 -6.80
C ARG A 239 -9.74 -20.88 -6.71
N SER A 240 -9.03 -20.54 -7.79
CA SER A 240 -7.58 -20.71 -7.94
C SER A 240 -6.80 -19.39 -7.98
N VAL A 241 -7.30 -18.32 -7.36
CA VAL A 241 -6.69 -16.98 -7.43
C VAL A 241 -5.22 -16.94 -7.01
N THR A 242 -4.86 -17.63 -5.92
CA THR A 242 -3.45 -17.72 -5.50
C THR A 242 -2.58 -18.41 -6.55
N GLY A 243 -3.07 -19.51 -7.14
CA GLY A 243 -2.37 -20.23 -8.19
C GLY A 243 -2.18 -19.38 -9.45
N MET A 244 -3.22 -18.63 -9.86
CA MET A 244 -3.13 -17.68 -10.97
C MET A 244 -2.14 -16.55 -10.70
N ALA A 245 -2.10 -16.01 -9.47
CA ALA A 245 -1.16 -14.97 -9.09
C ALA A 245 0.29 -15.44 -9.23
N ILE A 246 0.60 -16.64 -8.71
CA ILE A 246 1.91 -17.27 -8.81
C ILE A 246 2.27 -17.56 -10.27
N LEU A 247 1.36 -18.19 -11.02
CA LEU A 247 1.58 -18.52 -12.43
C LEU A 247 1.88 -17.28 -13.26
N THR A 248 1.12 -16.20 -13.03
CA THR A 248 1.31 -14.92 -13.73
C THR A 248 2.62 -14.25 -13.34
N ALA A 249 3.04 -14.31 -12.08
CA ALA A 249 4.33 -13.77 -11.64
C ALA A 249 5.52 -14.51 -12.28
N LEU A 250 5.46 -15.85 -12.27
CA LEU A 250 6.54 -16.68 -12.82
C LEU A 250 6.59 -16.57 -14.35
N SER A 251 5.44 -16.59 -15.03
CA SER A 251 5.41 -16.41 -16.49
C SER A 251 5.90 -15.03 -16.91
N HIS A 252 5.55 -13.98 -16.15
CA HIS A 252 6.07 -12.63 -16.34
C HIS A 252 7.59 -12.58 -16.19
N GLN A 253 8.14 -13.19 -15.13
CA GLN A 253 9.59 -13.22 -14.93
C GLN A 253 10.33 -13.97 -16.04
N MET A 254 9.77 -15.09 -16.52
CA MET A 254 10.36 -15.82 -17.65
C MET A 254 10.33 -14.96 -18.92
N LEU A 255 9.23 -14.25 -19.19
CA LEU A 255 9.09 -13.38 -20.35
C LEU A 255 10.01 -12.14 -20.28
N LEU A 256 10.26 -11.60 -19.08
CA LEU A 256 11.26 -10.58 -18.85
C LEU A 256 12.65 -11.12 -19.19
N TYR A 257 13.05 -12.24 -18.58
CA TYR A 257 14.38 -12.81 -18.70
C TYR A 257 14.75 -13.20 -20.14
N PHE A 258 13.82 -13.83 -20.88
CA PHE A 258 14.12 -14.34 -22.22
C PHE A 258 13.91 -13.32 -23.35
N VAL A 259 13.04 -12.31 -23.17
CA VAL A 259 12.56 -11.51 -24.32
C VAL A 259 12.59 -10.01 -24.04
N THR A 260 11.94 -9.57 -22.97
CA THR A 260 11.50 -8.16 -22.89
C THR A 260 12.41 -7.26 -22.05
N GLU A 261 13.18 -7.78 -21.11
CA GLU A 261 14.03 -6.97 -20.22
C GLU A 261 15.06 -6.14 -21.01
N GLN A 262 15.84 -6.79 -21.87
CA GLN A 262 16.83 -6.10 -22.72
C GLN A 262 16.18 -5.08 -23.66
N TRP A 263 14.99 -5.40 -24.19
CA TRP A 263 14.26 -4.49 -25.08
C TRP A 263 13.74 -3.23 -24.38
N ILE A 264 13.43 -3.30 -23.08
CA ILE A 264 12.97 -2.16 -22.28
C ILE A 264 14.16 -1.31 -21.81
N ILE A 265 15.22 -1.95 -21.33
CA ILE A 265 16.41 -1.28 -20.78
C ILE A 265 17.18 -0.56 -21.89
N THR A 266 17.37 -1.21 -23.03
CA THR A 266 17.97 -0.57 -24.20
C THR A 266 16.98 0.46 -24.75
N ASP A 267 17.45 1.66 -25.09
CA ASP A 267 16.62 2.72 -25.67
C ASP A 267 16.29 2.40 -27.14
N SER A 268 15.57 1.29 -27.34
CA SER A 268 15.17 0.79 -28.64
C SER A 268 14.23 1.79 -29.34
N PRO A 269 14.28 1.89 -30.69
CA PRO A 269 13.52 2.87 -31.45
C PRO A 269 12.01 2.80 -31.14
N ARG A 270 11.40 3.94 -30.83
CA ARG A 270 9.97 4.06 -30.54
C ARG A 270 9.15 4.30 -31.82
N SER A 271 9.27 3.40 -32.79
CA SER A 271 8.66 3.55 -34.13
C SER A 271 7.14 3.31 -34.16
N ASN A 272 6.63 2.41 -33.31
CA ASN A 272 5.23 2.01 -33.26
C ASN A 272 4.58 2.34 -31.90
N ILE A 273 3.24 2.36 -31.83
CA ILE A 273 2.47 2.62 -30.59
C ILE A 273 2.87 1.66 -29.45
N VAL A 274 3.15 0.39 -29.78
CA VAL A 274 3.59 -0.62 -28.82
C VAL A 274 4.98 -0.30 -28.27
N SER A 275 5.95 0.01 -29.12
CA SER A 275 7.30 0.42 -28.69
C SER A 275 7.30 1.77 -27.96
N ALA A 276 6.38 2.66 -28.29
CA ALA A 276 6.21 3.95 -27.60
C ALA A 276 5.72 3.78 -26.15
N ASN A 277 4.99 2.70 -25.88
CA ASN A 277 4.40 2.40 -24.57
C ASN A 277 4.94 1.09 -23.95
N LYS A 278 6.15 0.69 -24.36
CA LYS A 278 6.73 -0.61 -24.01
C LYS A 278 6.76 -0.83 -22.51
N GLU A 279 7.19 0.18 -21.74
CA GLU A 279 7.32 0.11 -20.29
C GLU A 279 5.99 -0.21 -19.58
N GLY A 280 4.94 0.50 -19.95
CA GLY A 280 3.60 0.32 -19.39
C GLY A 280 2.99 -1.03 -19.77
N LEU A 281 3.14 -1.46 -21.02
CA LEU A 281 2.56 -2.71 -21.51
C LEU A 281 3.27 -3.94 -20.95
N THR A 282 4.61 -3.93 -20.90
CA THR A 282 5.38 -5.08 -20.41
C THR A 282 5.22 -5.27 -18.91
N SER A 283 4.99 -4.20 -18.13
CA SER A 283 4.80 -4.30 -16.68
C SER A 283 3.39 -4.75 -16.26
N LEU A 284 2.41 -4.76 -17.18
CA LEU A 284 1.03 -5.16 -16.89
C LEU A 284 0.90 -6.54 -16.23
N PRO A 285 1.54 -7.63 -16.72
CA PRO A 285 1.40 -8.95 -16.11
C PRO A 285 1.90 -8.99 -14.66
N GLY A 286 3.01 -8.31 -14.36
CA GLY A 286 3.51 -8.17 -12.98
C GLY A 286 2.50 -7.48 -12.06
N TYR A 287 1.87 -6.40 -12.55
CA TYR A 287 0.81 -5.70 -11.80
C TYR A 287 -0.49 -6.51 -11.67
N ILE A 288 -0.85 -7.32 -12.67
CA ILE A 288 -1.98 -8.27 -12.59
C ILE A 288 -1.70 -9.30 -11.49
N SER A 289 -0.48 -9.84 -11.42
CA SER A 289 -0.10 -10.76 -10.35
C SER A 289 -0.24 -10.12 -8.95
N LEU A 290 0.26 -8.89 -8.77
CA LEU A 290 0.11 -8.15 -7.52
C LEU A 290 -1.35 -7.95 -7.13
N TYR A 291 -2.22 -7.64 -8.10
CA TYR A 291 -3.65 -7.50 -7.86
C TYR A 291 -4.28 -8.81 -7.39
N LEU A 292 -4.00 -9.92 -8.08
CA LEU A 292 -4.50 -11.25 -7.72
C LEU A 292 -4.00 -11.70 -6.34
N PHE A 293 -2.75 -11.42 -6.00
CA PHE A 293 -2.26 -11.63 -4.63
C PHE A 293 -2.99 -10.77 -3.61
N GLY A 294 -3.28 -9.50 -3.91
CA GLY A 294 -4.13 -8.65 -3.08
C GLY A 294 -5.48 -9.29 -2.79
N VAL A 295 -6.14 -9.85 -3.82
CA VAL A 295 -7.41 -10.60 -3.67
C VAL A 295 -7.22 -11.84 -2.79
N ALA A 296 -6.13 -12.59 -2.97
CA ALA A 296 -5.83 -13.77 -2.16
C ALA A 296 -5.62 -13.41 -0.67
N ILE A 297 -4.90 -12.32 -0.38
CA ILE A 297 -4.71 -11.79 0.97
C ILE A 297 -6.06 -11.38 1.57
N GLY A 298 -6.89 -10.68 0.80
CA GLY A 298 -8.24 -10.29 1.20
C GLY A 298 -9.10 -11.51 1.58
N LYS A 299 -9.09 -12.56 0.76
CA LYS A 299 -9.80 -13.82 1.02
C LYS A 299 -9.28 -14.56 2.25
N PHE A 300 -7.97 -14.57 2.46
CA PHE A 300 -7.34 -15.23 3.62
C PHE A 300 -7.74 -14.56 4.94
N LEU A 301 -7.76 -13.23 4.97
CA LEU A 301 -7.99 -12.44 6.18
C LEU A 301 -9.47 -12.13 6.44
N ASN A 302 -10.34 -12.11 5.41
CA ASN A 302 -11.75 -11.74 5.55
C ASN A 302 -12.67 -12.93 5.84
N LYS A 303 -12.51 -13.57 7.02
CA LYS A 303 -13.38 -14.68 7.47
C LYS A 303 -14.64 -14.18 8.20
N ARG A 304 -15.76 -14.92 8.08
CA ARG A 304 -17.11 -14.51 8.54
C ARG A 304 -17.30 -14.46 10.07
N HIS A 305 -16.73 -15.40 10.82
CA HIS A 305 -16.82 -15.46 12.28
C HIS A 305 -15.42 -15.60 12.85
N VAL A 306 -14.97 -14.57 13.57
CA VAL A 306 -13.59 -14.45 14.03
C VAL A 306 -13.63 -13.81 15.42
N ARG A 307 -12.99 -14.44 16.40
CA ARG A 307 -12.77 -13.89 17.74
C ARG A 307 -11.54 -12.99 17.71
N LEU A 308 -11.34 -12.18 18.75
CA LEU A 308 -10.14 -11.34 18.84
C LEU A 308 -8.84 -12.15 18.80
N ILE A 309 -8.81 -13.34 19.42
CA ILE A 309 -7.67 -14.28 19.33
C ILE A 309 -7.36 -14.70 17.89
N ASP A 310 -8.38 -14.83 17.04
CA ASP A 310 -8.21 -15.22 15.65
C ASP A 310 -7.63 -14.04 14.84
N ASP A 311 -7.96 -12.79 15.19
CA ASP A 311 -7.29 -11.60 14.61
C ASP A 311 -5.83 -11.49 15.05
N VAL A 312 -5.49 -11.82 16.31
CA VAL A 312 -4.09 -11.95 16.75
C VAL A 312 -3.36 -12.98 15.89
N ARG A 313 -3.98 -14.16 15.68
CA ARG A 313 -3.41 -15.22 14.83
C ARG A 313 -3.26 -14.75 13.39
N HIS A 314 -4.23 -14.01 12.83
CA HIS A 314 -4.12 -13.44 11.50
C HIS A 314 -2.98 -12.42 11.39
N GLY A 315 -2.82 -11.54 12.39
CA GLY A 315 -1.71 -10.59 12.47
C GLY A 315 -0.34 -11.27 12.52
N LEU A 316 -0.20 -12.29 13.37
CA LEU A 316 1.01 -13.11 13.48
C LEU A 316 1.30 -13.88 12.19
N ASN A 317 0.29 -14.51 11.58
CA ASN A 317 0.45 -15.22 10.31
C ASN A 317 0.87 -14.27 9.19
N ALA A 318 0.26 -13.08 9.11
CA ALA A 318 0.64 -12.05 8.13
C ALA A 318 2.10 -11.59 8.33
N PHE A 319 2.52 -11.39 9.59
CA PHE A 319 3.91 -11.05 9.91
C PHE A 319 4.88 -12.17 9.52
N PHE A 320 4.55 -13.42 9.86
CA PHE A 320 5.35 -14.58 9.52
C PHE A 320 5.52 -14.75 8.01
N TRP A 321 4.44 -14.62 7.24
CA TRP A 321 4.51 -14.63 5.77
C TRP A 321 5.29 -13.44 5.21
N ALA A 322 5.19 -12.25 5.83
CA ALA A 322 6.01 -11.11 5.44
C ALA A 322 7.51 -11.41 5.65
N LEU A 323 7.91 -12.08 6.73
CA LEU A 323 9.31 -12.48 6.95
C LEU A 323 9.80 -13.50 5.92
N ILE A 324 8.97 -14.52 5.59
CA ILE A 324 9.31 -15.50 4.55
C ILE A 324 9.50 -14.80 3.20
N LEU A 325 8.56 -13.92 2.83
CA LEU A 325 8.64 -13.18 1.57
C LEU A 325 9.80 -12.18 1.57
N LEU A 326 10.18 -11.61 2.72
CA LEU A 326 11.35 -10.76 2.85
C LEU A 326 12.62 -11.55 2.54
N ILE A 327 12.79 -12.71 3.17
CA ILE A 327 13.93 -13.59 2.90
C ILE A 327 13.96 -13.97 1.42
N PHE A 328 12.80 -14.31 0.85
CA PHE A 328 12.69 -14.63 -0.57
C PHE A 328 12.99 -13.44 -1.48
N THR A 329 12.59 -12.23 -1.11
CA THR A 329 12.92 -10.98 -1.81
C THR A 329 14.43 -10.73 -1.80
N LEU A 330 15.08 -10.90 -0.64
CA LEU A 330 16.53 -10.75 -0.49
C LEU A 330 17.30 -11.81 -1.31
N PHE A 331 16.79 -13.05 -1.36
CA PHE A 331 17.35 -14.09 -2.22
C PHE A 331 17.18 -13.74 -3.71
N LEU A 332 15.99 -13.34 -4.14
CA LEU A 332 15.72 -12.96 -5.52
C LEU A 332 16.52 -11.72 -5.95
N GLN A 333 16.82 -10.79 -5.03
CA GLN A 333 17.68 -9.64 -5.30
C GLN A 333 19.09 -10.05 -5.75
N LEU A 334 19.58 -11.22 -5.34
CA LEU A 334 20.88 -11.75 -5.79
C LEU A 334 20.84 -12.21 -7.25
N LEU A 335 19.66 -12.53 -7.78
CA LEU A 335 19.45 -13.03 -9.14
C LEU A 335 18.95 -11.94 -10.09
N PHE A 336 17.97 -11.16 -9.62
CA PHE A 336 17.28 -10.12 -10.38
C PHE A 336 17.14 -8.88 -9.50
N ASN A 337 17.79 -7.79 -9.90
CA ASN A 337 17.67 -6.50 -9.20
C ASN A 337 16.21 -6.03 -9.20
N VAL A 338 15.70 -5.50 -8.07
CA VAL A 338 14.33 -4.94 -8.02
C VAL A 338 14.14 -3.82 -9.03
N SER A 339 13.07 -3.91 -9.82
CA SER A 339 12.68 -2.85 -10.75
C SER A 339 11.17 -2.65 -10.77
N ARG A 340 10.74 -1.45 -10.35
CA ARG A 340 9.35 -0.99 -10.48
C ARG A 340 8.94 -0.75 -11.93
N ARG A 341 9.87 -0.33 -12.78
CA ARG A 341 9.65 -0.13 -14.23
C ARG A 341 9.30 -1.43 -14.93
N LEU A 342 9.99 -2.52 -14.59
CA LEU A 342 9.73 -3.86 -15.15
C LEU A 342 8.60 -4.61 -14.42
N ALA A 343 8.27 -4.20 -13.20
CA ALA A 343 7.41 -4.94 -12.28
C ALA A 343 7.83 -6.42 -12.17
N ASN A 344 9.14 -6.66 -12.02
CA ASN A 344 9.74 -7.99 -12.02
C ASN A 344 9.40 -8.80 -10.76
N LEU A 345 9.79 -10.08 -10.73
CA LEU A 345 9.45 -10.97 -9.62
C LEU A 345 9.93 -10.45 -8.26
N THR A 346 11.16 -9.91 -8.20
CA THR A 346 11.73 -9.34 -6.98
C THR A 346 10.92 -8.13 -6.50
N TYR A 347 10.44 -7.27 -7.42
CA TYR A 347 9.53 -6.19 -7.08
C TYR A 347 8.18 -6.72 -6.57
N ILE A 348 7.62 -7.75 -7.19
CA ILE A 348 6.35 -8.36 -6.77
C ILE A 348 6.46 -8.87 -5.33
N THR A 349 7.49 -9.67 -5.02
CA THR A 349 7.70 -10.25 -3.68
C THR A 349 8.01 -9.18 -2.64
N TRP A 350 8.76 -8.14 -3.02
CA TRP A 350 8.99 -6.98 -2.17
C TRP A 350 7.67 -6.28 -1.81
N MET A 351 6.81 -6.00 -2.78
CA MET A 351 5.53 -5.33 -2.54
C MET A 351 4.57 -6.16 -1.68
N LEU A 352 4.58 -7.49 -1.84
CA LEU A 352 3.83 -8.40 -0.97
C LEU A 352 4.36 -8.38 0.47
N THR A 353 5.68 -8.41 0.64
CA THR A 353 6.35 -8.29 1.94
C THR A 353 5.90 -7.03 2.67
N MET A 354 6.03 -5.88 2.00
CA MET A 354 5.70 -4.58 2.58
C MET A 354 4.21 -4.47 2.91
N SER A 355 3.34 -5.01 2.06
CA SER A 355 1.89 -4.96 2.26
C SER A 355 1.44 -5.83 3.43
N LEU A 356 1.92 -7.08 3.51
CA LEU A 356 1.61 -7.97 4.63
C LEU A 356 2.16 -7.44 5.95
N TYR A 357 3.36 -6.84 5.94
CA TYR A 357 3.92 -6.15 7.09
C TYR A 357 3.02 -5.00 7.55
N GLY A 358 2.64 -4.09 6.64
CA GLY A 358 1.75 -2.96 6.96
C GLY A 358 0.36 -3.39 7.45
N ILE A 359 -0.22 -4.43 6.86
CA ILE A 359 -1.50 -5.01 7.30
C ILE A 359 -1.36 -5.63 8.69
N SER A 360 -0.28 -6.38 8.95
CA SER A 360 0.00 -6.98 10.24
C SER A 360 0.09 -5.92 11.35
N LEU A 361 0.85 -4.85 11.12
CA LEU A 361 0.92 -3.72 12.05
C LEU A 361 -0.44 -3.05 12.25
N SER A 362 -1.24 -2.91 11.18
CA SER A 362 -2.59 -2.35 11.27
C SER A 362 -3.53 -3.21 12.11
N ILE A 363 -3.42 -4.55 12.00
CA ILE A 363 -4.16 -5.51 12.83
C ILE A 363 -3.73 -5.37 14.29
N PHE A 364 -2.43 -5.35 14.57
CA PHE A 364 -1.92 -5.21 15.93
C PHE A 364 -2.30 -3.86 16.56
N SER A 365 -2.22 -2.78 15.80
CA SER A 365 -2.62 -1.44 16.26
C SER A 365 -4.11 -1.38 16.57
N GLU A 366 -4.96 -2.04 15.76
CA GLU A 366 -6.39 -2.14 16.04
C GLU A 366 -6.67 -2.95 17.33
N ILE A 367 -5.99 -4.08 17.52
CA ILE A 367 -6.13 -4.92 18.73
C ILE A 367 -5.64 -4.17 19.97
N ALA A 368 -4.48 -3.49 19.87
CA ALA A 368 -3.91 -2.68 20.93
C ALA A 368 -4.87 -1.57 21.34
N LEU A 369 -5.46 -0.87 20.36
CA LEU A 369 -6.44 0.18 20.62
C LEU A 369 -7.66 -0.39 21.36
N ARG A 370 -8.26 -1.47 20.85
CA ARG A 370 -9.41 -2.14 21.48
C ARG A 370 -9.12 -2.55 22.93
N MET A 371 -7.93 -3.09 23.18
CA MET A 371 -7.50 -3.52 24.50
C MET A 371 -7.30 -2.32 25.44
N SER A 372 -6.59 -1.29 24.99
CA SER A 372 -6.34 -0.08 25.78
C SER A 372 -7.62 0.65 26.18
N LEU A 373 -8.62 0.61 25.29
CA LEU A 373 -9.90 1.27 25.48
C LEU A 373 -10.98 0.36 26.09
N ARG A 374 -10.65 -0.92 26.37
CA ARG A 374 -11.59 -1.98 26.83
C ARG A 374 -12.93 -1.97 26.07
N ILE A 375 -12.87 -1.77 24.75
CA ILE A 375 -14.08 -1.59 23.93
C ILE A 375 -14.83 -2.91 23.81
N ASN A 376 -16.07 -2.94 24.30
CA ASN A 376 -17.02 -4.02 24.06
C ASN A 376 -17.54 -3.98 22.62
N ARG A 377 -18.13 -5.09 22.16
CA ARG A 377 -18.61 -5.24 20.77
C ARG A 377 -19.58 -4.14 20.32
N GLU A 378 -20.40 -3.61 21.23
CA GLU A 378 -21.45 -2.62 20.95
C GLU A 378 -20.88 -1.18 20.88
N ASP A 379 -19.95 -0.84 21.77
CA ASP A 379 -19.26 0.47 21.79
C ASP A 379 -18.33 0.68 20.60
N LEU A 380 -18.07 -0.38 19.83
CA LEU A 380 -17.19 -0.34 18.67
C LEU A 380 -17.73 0.54 17.54
N GLU A 381 -19.05 0.65 17.42
CA GLU A 381 -19.69 1.56 16.44
C GLU A 381 -19.47 3.03 16.82
N LEU A 382 -19.35 3.34 18.12
CA LEU A 382 -19.15 4.70 18.63
C LEU A 382 -17.71 5.21 18.42
N PHE A 383 -16.73 4.31 18.40
CA PHE A 383 -15.33 4.66 18.06
C PHE A 383 -15.00 4.57 16.57
N THR A 384 -15.85 3.91 15.77
CA THR A 384 -15.81 4.06 14.32
C THR A 384 -16.72 5.21 13.89
N PRO A 385 -16.28 6.45 14.13
CA PRO A 385 -16.04 7.33 12.98
C PRO A 385 -14.84 8.26 13.19
N SER A 386 -14.26 8.74 12.07
CA SER A 386 -13.06 9.59 12.00
C SER A 386 -11.77 8.77 12.17
N ILE A 387 -10.98 8.43 11.14
CA ILE A 387 -10.45 9.26 10.05
C ILE A 387 -10.83 8.72 8.65
N LEU A 388 -11.46 7.54 8.54
CA LEU A 388 -11.44 6.75 7.29
C LEU A 388 -12.77 6.16 6.77
N ASN A 389 -13.91 6.78 7.07
CA ASN A 389 -15.12 6.60 6.27
C ASN A 389 -15.67 7.96 5.87
#